data_AF-A0A2V7P0G8-F1
#
_entry.id   AF-A0A2V7P0G8-F1
#
_cell.length_a   1.000
_cell.length_b   1.000
_cell.length_c   1.000
_cell.angle_alpha   90.00
_cell.angle_beta   90.00
_cell.angle_gamma   90.00
#
_symmetry.space_group_name_H-M   'P 1'
#
loop_
_entity.id
_entity.type
_entity.pdbx_description
1 polymer ?
#
loop_
_entity_poly.entity_id
_entity_poly.type
_entity_poly.pdbx_seq_one_letter_code
_entity_poly.pdbx_strand_id
1 'polypeptide(L)'
;MFERLRDALRAALDAATPAGDLRDLARQMREAVIEAKVAVQELRDALGRTERELQAERQRLVDAERRGRLAAEIQDQETADVAQRFATKHGERVRVLERKLAAQRDEVALAERELAEMQAQLGRAERDRPVTEAERSAERAWRDLQQAGGVRPGVDPSDAGLKADLDRATREAAAERQLREIKKRMKKE
;
A
#
# COMPACT_ATOMS: atom_id res chain seq x y z
N MET A 1 39.90 18.03 10.70
CA MET A 1 39.23 19.34 10.91
C MET A 1 37.73 19.26 10.64
N PHE A 2 37.32 18.70 9.50
CA PHE A 2 35.90 18.47 9.15
C PHE A 2 35.12 17.57 10.13
N GLU A 3 35.78 16.57 10.74
CA GLU A 3 35.14 15.68 11.71
C GLU A 3 34.79 16.40 13.01
N ARG A 4 35.72 17.20 13.57
CA ARG A 4 35.43 18.03 14.76
C ARG A 4 34.31 19.04 14.50
N LEU A 5 34.19 19.57 13.28
CA LEU A 5 33.10 20.47 12.90
C LEU A 5 31.76 19.72 12.77
N ARG A 6 31.79 18.50 12.22
CA ARG A 6 30.61 17.63 12.12
C ARG A 6 30.11 17.19 13.48
N ASP A 7 31.01 16.88 14.40
CA ASP A 7 30.68 16.47 15.77
C ASP A 7 30.16 17.65 16.59
N ALA A 8 30.76 18.84 16.43
CA ALA A 8 30.25 20.07 17.05
C ALA A 8 28.85 20.45 16.50
N LEU A 9 28.62 20.27 15.19
CA LEU A 9 27.31 20.51 14.57
C LEU A 9 26.25 19.50 15.07
N ARG A 10 26.60 18.21 15.19
CA ARG A 10 25.71 17.19 15.77
C ARG A 10 25.38 17.49 17.23
N ALA A 11 26.38 17.81 18.04
CA ALA A 11 26.17 18.17 19.44
C ALA A 11 25.29 19.43 19.60
N ALA A 12 25.43 20.40 18.70
CA ALA A 12 24.58 21.60 18.68
C ALA A 12 23.13 21.30 18.25
N LEU A 13 22.93 20.41 17.27
CA LEU A 13 21.61 19.95 16.85
C LEU A 13 20.92 19.12 17.95
N ASP A 14 21.66 18.21 18.59
CA ASP A 14 21.17 17.40 19.70
C ASP A 14 20.83 18.26 20.93
N ALA A 15 21.56 19.36 21.17
CA ALA A 15 21.27 20.31 22.24
C ALA A 15 20.09 21.24 21.92
N ALA A 16 19.82 21.50 20.63
CA ALA A 16 18.75 22.37 20.16
C ALA A 16 17.40 21.64 20.01
N THR A 17 17.38 20.31 19.96
CA THR A 17 16.14 19.51 19.88
C THR A 17 15.87 18.82 21.23
N PRO A 18 14.93 19.32 22.06
CA PRO A 18 14.56 18.64 23.29
C PRO A 18 14.08 17.21 22.99
N ALA A 19 14.48 16.22 23.81
CA ALA A 19 14.10 14.82 23.58
C ALA A 19 12.57 14.55 23.54
N GLY A 20 11.76 15.50 24.04
CA GLY A 20 10.30 15.48 23.88
C GLY A 20 9.83 15.76 22.45
N ASP A 21 10.51 16.68 21.74
CA ASP A 21 10.15 17.13 20.39
C ASP A 21 10.29 15.99 19.35
N LEU A 22 11.34 15.17 19.48
CA LEU A 22 11.54 13.99 18.62
C LEU A 22 10.50 12.88 18.84
N ARG A 23 9.99 12.71 20.06
CA ARG A 23 8.94 11.72 20.37
C ARG A 23 7.60 12.16 19.82
N ASP A 24 7.27 13.44 19.99
CA ASP A 24 6.07 14.03 19.43
C ASP A 24 6.11 14.04 17.90
N LEU A 25 7.27 14.34 17.30
CA LEU A 25 7.48 14.21 15.86
C LEU A 25 7.26 12.77 15.38
N ALA A 26 7.88 11.77 16.02
CA ALA A 26 7.67 10.37 15.64
C ALA A 26 6.21 9.93 15.82
N ARG A 27 5.48 10.47 16.80
CA ARG A 27 4.05 10.23 16.99
C ARG A 27 3.22 10.83 15.85
N GLN A 28 3.49 12.08 15.47
CA GLN A 28 2.83 12.75 14.35
C GLN A 28 3.12 12.03 13.02
N MET A 29 4.36 11.55 12.82
CA MET A 29 4.71 10.75 11.64
C MET A 29 3.96 9.41 11.59
N ARG A 30 3.77 8.74 12.74
CA ARG A 30 2.93 7.53 12.81
C ARG A 30 1.49 7.81 12.44
N GLU A 31 0.92 8.89 12.97
CA GLU A 31 -0.44 9.32 12.67
C GLU A 31 -0.61 9.61 11.18
N ALA A 32 0.29 10.41 10.58
CA ALA A 32 0.30 10.70 9.15
C ALA A 32 0.43 9.43 8.28
N VAL A 33 1.28 8.47 8.67
CA VAL A 33 1.40 7.18 7.97
C VAL A 33 0.11 6.35 8.06
N ILE A 34 -0.59 6.39 9.20
CA ILE A 34 -1.87 5.70 9.36
C ILE A 34 -2.93 6.34 8.45
N GLU A 35 -3.03 7.67 8.46
CA GLU A 35 -3.94 8.42 7.58
C GLU A 35 -3.65 8.14 6.10
N ALA A 36 -2.38 8.18 5.69
CA ALA A 36 -1.97 7.87 4.33
C ALA A 36 -2.30 6.42 3.93
N LYS A 37 -2.19 5.44 4.84
CA LYS A 37 -2.63 4.06 4.58
C LYS A 37 -4.14 3.97 4.31
N VAL A 38 -4.94 4.70 5.08
CA VAL A 38 -6.40 4.75 4.89
C VAL A 38 -6.71 5.38 3.53
N ALA A 39 -6.11 6.52 3.20
CA ALA A 39 -6.29 7.18 1.91
C ALA A 39 -5.89 6.27 0.72
N VAL A 40 -4.76 5.57 0.80
CA VAL A 40 -4.36 4.59 -0.24
C VAL A 40 -5.39 3.48 -0.39
N GLN A 41 -5.97 2.99 0.71
CA GLN A 41 -7.00 1.97 0.65
C GLN A 41 -8.28 2.50 -0.01
N GLU A 42 -8.71 3.71 0.31
CA GLU A 42 -9.87 4.37 -0.31
C GLU A 42 -9.67 4.57 -1.82
N LEU A 43 -8.46 4.95 -2.25
CA LEU A 43 -8.12 5.05 -3.68
C LEU A 43 -8.18 3.69 -4.38
N ARG A 44 -7.67 2.62 -3.77
CA ARG A 44 -7.77 1.26 -4.30
C ARG A 44 -9.22 0.78 -4.39
N ASP A 45 -10.05 1.10 -3.41
CA ASP A 45 -11.47 0.76 -3.42
C ASP A 45 -12.24 1.57 -4.49
N ALA A 46 -11.89 2.84 -4.67
CA ALA A 46 -12.42 3.67 -5.76
C ALA A 46 -12.01 3.13 -7.14
N LEU A 47 -10.77 2.68 -7.29
CA LEU A 47 -10.28 2.03 -8.51
C LEU A 47 -11.08 0.76 -8.80
N GLY A 48 -11.25 -0.12 -7.80
CA GLY A 48 -12.01 -1.37 -7.96
C GLY A 48 -13.49 -1.14 -8.30
N ARG A 49 -14.10 -0.05 -7.80
CA ARG A 49 -15.46 0.37 -8.22
C ARG A 49 -15.49 0.77 -9.68
N THR A 50 -14.57 1.63 -10.13
CA THR A 50 -14.48 2.05 -11.55
C THR A 50 -14.23 0.85 -12.47
N GLU A 51 -13.44 -0.14 -12.07
CA GLU A 51 -13.23 -1.35 -12.87
C GLU A 51 -14.51 -2.16 -13.08
N ARG A 52 -15.32 -2.33 -12.02
CA ARG A 52 -16.62 -3.00 -12.10
C ARG A 52 -17.60 -2.21 -12.96
N GLU A 53 -17.65 -0.89 -12.80
CA GLU A 53 -18.47 0.00 -13.62
C GLU A 53 -18.09 -0.10 -15.10
N LEU A 54 -16.80 -0.07 -15.42
CA LEU A 54 -16.29 -0.21 -16.79
C LEU A 54 -16.68 -1.55 -17.41
N GLN A 55 -16.56 -2.65 -16.66
CA GLN A 55 -16.99 -3.96 -17.15
C GLN A 55 -18.49 -4.04 -17.41
N ALA A 56 -19.30 -3.52 -16.48
CA ALA A 56 -20.75 -3.47 -16.66
C ALA A 56 -21.14 -2.63 -17.90
N GLU A 57 -20.48 -1.48 -18.11
CA GLU A 57 -20.76 -0.61 -19.25
C GLU A 57 -20.31 -1.24 -20.58
N ARG A 58 -19.17 -1.94 -20.61
CA ARG A 58 -18.73 -2.71 -21.78
C ARG A 58 -19.73 -3.80 -22.14
N GLN A 59 -20.29 -4.50 -21.14
CA GLN A 59 -21.33 -5.51 -21.41
C GLN A 59 -22.58 -4.87 -22.01
N ARG A 60 -23.03 -3.71 -21.48
CA ARG A 60 -24.18 -2.97 -22.04
C ARG A 60 -23.94 -2.53 -23.48
N LEU A 61 -22.73 -2.10 -23.81
CA LEU A 61 -22.35 -1.78 -25.19
C LEU A 61 -22.49 -3.00 -26.10
N VAL A 62 -21.90 -4.13 -25.72
CA VAL A 62 -21.98 -5.39 -26.49
C VAL A 62 -23.43 -5.83 -26.68
N ASP A 63 -24.24 -5.72 -25.62
CA ASP A 63 -25.66 -6.09 -25.66
C ASP A 63 -26.46 -5.17 -26.60
N ALA A 64 -26.21 -3.85 -26.56
CA ALA A 64 -26.86 -2.89 -27.44
C ALA A 64 -26.50 -3.15 -28.91
N GLU A 65 -25.21 -3.35 -29.21
CA GLU A 65 -24.75 -3.70 -30.56
C GLU A 65 -25.34 -5.02 -31.05
N ARG A 66 -25.38 -6.04 -30.19
CA ARG A 66 -25.98 -7.34 -30.54
C ARG A 66 -27.47 -7.20 -30.84
N ARG A 67 -28.23 -6.47 -30.02
CA ARG A 67 -29.66 -6.23 -30.25
C ARG A 67 -29.90 -5.44 -31.53
N GLY A 68 -29.08 -4.44 -31.81
CA GLY A 68 -29.15 -3.68 -33.06
C GLY A 68 -28.94 -4.55 -34.30
N ARG A 69 -27.95 -5.45 -34.27
CA ARG A 69 -27.73 -6.42 -35.36
C ARG A 69 -28.93 -7.35 -35.56
N LEU A 70 -29.46 -7.92 -34.48
CA LEU A 70 -30.64 -8.82 -34.56
C LEU A 70 -31.88 -8.10 -35.09
N ALA A 71 -32.11 -6.84 -34.69
CA ALA A 71 -33.22 -6.04 -35.20
C ALA A 71 -33.08 -5.75 -36.70
N ALA A 72 -31.86 -5.43 -37.16
CA ALA A 72 -31.59 -5.22 -38.56
C ALA A 72 -31.81 -6.49 -39.41
N GLU A 73 -31.45 -7.67 -38.89
CA GLU A 73 -31.67 -8.97 -39.55
C GLU A 73 -33.16 -9.25 -39.81
N ILE A 74 -34.05 -8.82 -38.90
CA ILE A 74 -35.51 -8.95 -39.06
C ILE A 74 -36.17 -7.73 -39.69
N GLN A 75 -35.38 -6.79 -40.22
CA GLN A 75 -35.84 -5.54 -40.85
C GLN A 75 -36.61 -4.59 -39.92
N ASP A 76 -36.45 -4.72 -38.59
CA ASP A 76 -36.98 -3.77 -37.61
C ASP A 76 -36.00 -2.58 -37.49
N GLN A 77 -36.21 -1.58 -38.36
CA GLN A 77 -35.36 -0.40 -38.42
C GLN A 77 -35.47 0.51 -37.20
N GLU A 78 -36.66 0.60 -36.60
CA GLU A 78 -36.86 1.45 -35.42
C GLU A 78 -36.03 0.93 -34.23
N THR A 79 -36.09 -0.38 -33.97
CA THR A 79 -35.29 -1.00 -32.91
C THR A 79 -33.79 -0.93 -33.23
N ALA A 80 -33.40 -1.13 -34.50
CA ALA A 80 -32.00 -1.01 -34.92
C ALA A 80 -31.44 0.41 -34.66
N ASP A 81 -32.19 1.45 -35.02
CA ASP A 81 -31.80 2.84 -34.79
C ASP A 81 -31.69 3.18 -33.30
N VAL A 82 -32.65 2.72 -32.50
CA VAL A 82 -32.60 2.92 -31.03
C VAL A 82 -31.37 2.23 -30.46
N ALA A 83 -31.12 0.96 -30.82
CA ALA A 83 -29.96 0.21 -30.37
C ALA A 83 -28.64 0.90 -30.74
N GLN A 84 -28.53 1.48 -31.94
CA GLN A 84 -27.36 2.23 -32.38
C GLN A 84 -27.12 3.49 -31.54
N ARG A 85 -28.19 4.21 -31.17
CA ARG A 85 -28.09 5.38 -30.25
C ARG A 85 -27.60 4.96 -28.86
N PHE A 86 -28.07 3.83 -28.33
CA PHE A 86 -27.58 3.28 -27.06
C PHE A 86 -26.14 2.82 -27.15
N ALA A 87 -25.76 2.11 -28.21
CA ALA A 87 -24.37 1.68 -28.44
C ALA A 87 -23.43 2.88 -28.48
N THR A 88 -23.81 3.96 -29.18
CA THR A 88 -23.02 5.20 -29.23
C THR A 88 -22.82 5.78 -27.82
N LYS A 89 -23.90 5.92 -27.04
CA LYS A 89 -23.85 6.44 -25.66
C LYS A 89 -22.99 5.57 -24.73
N HIS A 90 -23.14 4.25 -24.81
CA HIS A 90 -22.34 3.32 -24.01
C HIS A 90 -20.86 3.37 -24.42
N GLY A 91 -20.57 3.49 -25.72
CA GLY A 91 -19.21 3.65 -26.23
C GLY A 91 -18.53 4.93 -25.70
N GLU A 92 -19.25 6.04 -25.66
CA GLU A 92 -18.74 7.28 -25.05
C GLU A 92 -18.44 7.11 -23.56
N ARG A 93 -19.36 6.49 -22.82
CA ARG A 93 -19.18 6.21 -21.38
C ARG A 93 -18.01 5.27 -21.10
N VAL A 94 -17.84 4.21 -21.90
CA VAL A 94 -16.69 3.30 -21.83
C VAL A 94 -15.39 4.10 -21.95
N ARG A 95 -15.27 4.98 -22.96
CA ARG A 95 -14.07 5.81 -23.16
C ARG A 95 -13.79 6.74 -21.98
N VAL A 96 -14.83 7.32 -21.37
CA VAL A 96 -14.69 8.16 -20.17
C VAL A 96 -14.20 7.32 -18.99
N LEU A 97 -14.80 6.16 -18.75
CA LEU A 97 -14.42 5.25 -17.68
C LEU A 97 -13.01 4.70 -17.85
N GLU A 98 -12.57 4.42 -19.08
CA GLU A 98 -11.19 4.00 -19.37
C GLU A 98 -10.16 5.09 -19.02
N ARG A 99 -10.44 6.36 -19.36
CA ARG A 99 -9.57 7.48 -18.98
C ARG A 99 -9.55 7.68 -17.47
N LYS A 100 -10.72 7.61 -16.81
CA LYS A 100 -10.82 7.68 -15.35
C LYS A 100 -10.01 6.56 -14.70
N LEU A 101 -10.11 5.34 -15.22
CA LEU A 101 -9.40 4.17 -14.71
C LEU A 101 -7.88 4.33 -14.84
N ALA A 102 -7.41 4.86 -15.98
CA ALA A 102 -5.99 5.15 -16.17
C ALA A 102 -5.49 6.18 -15.13
N ALA A 103 -6.19 7.30 -14.98
CA ALA A 103 -5.83 8.32 -14.00
C ALA A 103 -5.82 7.78 -12.55
N GLN A 104 -6.82 6.99 -12.16
CA GLN A 104 -6.89 6.39 -10.83
C GLN A 104 -5.76 5.39 -10.57
N ARG A 105 -5.29 4.66 -11.59
CA ARG A 105 -4.11 3.78 -11.46
C ARG A 105 -2.84 4.58 -11.21
N ASP A 106 -2.67 5.69 -11.91
CA ASP A 106 -1.52 6.58 -11.73
C ASP A 106 -1.56 7.24 -10.34
N GLU A 107 -2.73 7.67 -9.87
CA GLU A 107 -2.95 8.20 -8.52
C GLU A 107 -2.61 7.18 -7.43
N VAL A 108 -3.11 5.94 -7.53
CA VAL A 108 -2.77 4.88 -6.58
C VAL A 108 -1.27 4.62 -6.57
N ALA A 109 -0.64 4.54 -7.75
CA ALA A 109 0.80 4.30 -7.84
C ALA A 109 1.62 5.45 -7.23
N LEU A 110 1.16 6.71 -7.35
CA LEU A 110 1.79 7.85 -6.70
C LEU A 110 1.64 7.78 -5.18
N ALA A 111 0.41 7.58 -4.69
CA ALA A 111 0.13 7.52 -3.26
C ALA A 111 0.86 6.35 -2.57
N GLU A 112 1.02 5.21 -3.25
CA GLU A 112 1.81 4.07 -2.74
C GLU A 112 3.30 4.41 -2.59
N ARG A 113 3.87 5.17 -3.54
CA ARG A 113 5.27 5.64 -3.44
C ARG A 113 5.43 6.61 -2.28
N GLU A 114 4.53 7.59 -2.16
CA GLU A 114 4.54 8.57 -1.07
C GLU A 114 4.40 7.88 0.30
N LEU A 115 3.50 6.91 0.42
CA LEU A 115 3.36 6.12 1.65
C LEU A 115 4.65 5.35 1.98
N ALA A 116 5.30 4.75 0.99
CA ALA A 116 6.56 4.05 1.19
C ALA A 116 7.68 5.01 1.67
N GLU A 117 7.73 6.23 1.13
CA GLU A 117 8.64 7.27 1.57
C GLU A 117 8.36 7.71 3.02
N MET A 118 7.09 7.94 3.38
CA MET A 118 6.70 8.28 4.75
C MET A 118 7.07 7.17 5.74
N GLN A 119 6.86 5.91 5.37
CA GLN A 119 7.27 4.75 6.18
C GLN A 119 8.80 4.69 6.35
N ALA A 120 9.56 4.97 5.28
CA ALA A 120 11.02 5.00 5.36
C ALA A 120 11.53 6.14 6.25
N GLN A 121 10.90 7.32 6.19
CA GLN A 121 11.20 8.45 7.06
C GLN A 121 10.88 8.13 8.52
N LEU A 122 9.70 7.56 8.80
CA LEU A 122 9.31 7.13 10.14
C LEU A 122 10.31 6.10 10.70
N GLY A 123 10.67 5.09 9.91
CA GLY A 123 11.64 4.08 10.32
C GLY A 123 13.05 4.64 10.57
N ARG A 124 13.43 5.77 9.96
CA ARG A 124 14.67 6.49 10.31
C ARG A 124 14.50 7.26 11.61
N ALA A 125 13.43 8.02 11.74
CA ALA A 125 13.13 8.80 12.95
C ALA A 125 13.04 7.93 14.21
N GLU A 126 12.49 6.70 14.10
CA GLU A 126 12.44 5.75 15.21
C GLU A 126 13.81 5.14 15.56
N ARG A 127 14.68 4.91 14.57
CA ARG A 127 16.05 4.39 14.79
C ARG A 127 17.00 5.42 15.36
N ASP A 128 16.91 6.65 14.87
CA ASP A 128 17.80 7.75 15.26
C ASP A 128 17.35 8.41 16.57
N ARG A 129 16.22 7.96 17.16
CA ARG A 129 15.70 8.52 18.41
C ARG A 129 16.63 8.20 19.58
N PRO A 130 17.06 9.21 20.36
CA PRO A 130 17.84 8.97 21.56
C PRO A 130 17.05 8.13 22.57
N VAL A 131 17.69 7.05 23.07
CA VAL A 131 17.13 6.21 24.13
C VAL A 131 17.13 7.02 25.43
N THR A 132 15.95 7.22 26.01
CA THR A 132 15.81 8.02 27.23
C THR A 132 16.46 7.33 28.42
N GLU A 133 16.79 8.10 29.47
CA GLU A 133 17.28 7.52 30.72
C GLU A 133 16.25 6.61 31.40
N ALA A 134 14.95 6.92 31.29
CA ALA A 134 13.87 6.04 31.74
C ALA A 134 13.86 4.71 30.97
N GLU A 135 14.06 4.73 29.65
CA GLU A 135 14.17 3.51 28.84
C GLU A 135 15.43 2.71 29.17
N ARG A 136 16.58 3.37 29.33
CA ARG A 136 17.82 2.72 29.76
C ARG A 136 17.68 2.13 31.17
N SER A 137 16.97 2.82 32.07
CA SER A 137 16.69 2.34 33.42
C SER A 137 15.73 1.16 33.41
N ALA A 138 14.69 1.18 32.57
CA ALA A 138 13.81 0.05 32.36
C ALA A 138 14.58 -1.13 31.75
N GLU A 139 15.46 -0.90 30.77
CA GLU A 139 16.30 -1.94 30.17
C GLU A 139 17.22 -2.60 31.21
N ARG A 140 17.81 -1.81 32.12
CA ARG A 140 18.61 -2.32 33.25
C ARG A 140 17.75 -3.12 34.22
N ALA A 141 16.63 -2.57 34.67
CA ALA A 141 15.70 -3.27 35.55
C ALA A 141 15.21 -4.59 34.95
N TRP A 142 14.96 -4.64 33.64
CA TRP A 142 14.59 -5.87 32.94
C TRP A 142 15.75 -6.86 32.82
N ARG A 143 16.99 -6.40 32.59
CA ARG A 143 18.16 -7.29 32.59
C ARG A 143 18.39 -7.92 33.96
N ASP A 144 18.26 -7.14 35.03
CA ASP A 144 18.41 -7.62 36.40
C ASP A 144 17.32 -8.65 36.73
N LEU A 145 16.09 -8.39 36.28
CA LEU A 145 14.95 -9.28 36.46
C LEU A 145 15.09 -10.59 35.67
N GLN A 146 15.65 -10.56 34.45
CA GLN A 146 15.98 -11.77 33.68
C GLN A 146 17.10 -12.59 34.30
N GLN A 147 18.14 -11.95 34.85
CA GLN A 147 19.19 -12.64 35.58
C GLN A 147 18.66 -13.30 36.86
N ALA A 148 17.61 -12.74 37.46
CA ALA A 148 16.87 -13.33 38.56
C ALA A 148 15.81 -14.37 38.14
N GLY A 149 15.74 -14.73 36.85
CA GLY A 149 14.83 -15.75 36.32
C GLY A 149 13.42 -15.26 35.96
N GLY A 150 13.19 -13.95 35.97
CA GLY A 150 11.92 -13.34 35.58
C GLY A 150 11.78 -13.11 34.07
N VAL A 151 10.54 -13.08 33.58
CA VAL A 151 10.21 -12.91 32.16
C VAL A 151 9.84 -11.46 31.87
N ARG A 152 10.44 -10.84 30.85
CA ARG A 152 10.13 -9.47 30.42
C ARG A 152 8.76 -9.43 29.70
N PRO A 153 7.76 -8.68 30.18
CA PRO A 153 6.52 -8.45 29.45
C PRO A 153 6.74 -7.43 28.32
N GLY A 154 6.20 -7.69 27.12
CA GLY A 154 6.28 -6.77 25.97
C GLY A 154 7.31 -7.13 24.90
N VAL A 155 8.03 -8.26 25.02
CA VAL A 155 8.28 -9.07 23.82
C VAL A 155 7.01 -9.87 23.66
N ASP A 156 6.01 -9.29 23.01
CA ASP A 156 4.75 -9.98 22.81
C ASP A 156 5.06 -11.27 22.02
N PRO A 157 4.71 -12.46 22.52
CA PRO A 157 4.78 -13.69 21.72
C PRO A 157 4.04 -13.52 20.39
N SER A 158 3.08 -12.59 20.32
CA SER A 158 2.39 -12.20 19.10
C SER A 158 3.27 -11.41 18.12
N ASP A 159 4.19 -10.55 18.56
CA ASP A 159 5.12 -9.78 17.69
C ASP A 159 6.29 -10.64 17.21
N ALA A 160 6.80 -11.52 18.08
CA ALA A 160 7.74 -12.56 17.68
C ALA A 160 7.06 -13.58 16.74
N GLY A 161 5.79 -13.89 16.99
CA GLY A 161 4.93 -14.71 16.14
C GLY A 161 4.63 -14.04 14.79
N LEU A 162 4.31 -12.75 14.76
CA LEU A 162 4.07 -11.96 13.55
C LEU A 162 5.34 -11.88 12.70
N LYS A 163 6.51 -11.68 13.32
CA LYS A 163 7.79 -11.78 12.60
C LYS A 163 8.02 -13.19 12.07
N ALA A 164 7.75 -14.23 12.85
CA ALA A 164 7.89 -15.62 12.40
C ALA A 164 6.89 -16.00 11.28
N ASP A 165 5.69 -15.43 11.31
CA ASP A 165 4.63 -15.64 10.30
C ASP A 165 4.92 -14.86 9.02
N LEU A 166 5.44 -13.63 9.12
CA LEU A 166 5.95 -12.88 7.98
C LEU A 166 7.19 -13.55 7.36
N ASP A 167 8.09 -14.07 8.19
CA ASP A 167 9.27 -14.84 7.73
C ASP A 167 8.85 -16.18 7.09
N ARG A 168 7.76 -16.80 7.55
CA ARG A 168 7.19 -17.99 6.91
C ARG A 168 6.54 -17.65 5.57
N ALA A 169 5.69 -16.62 5.54
CA ALA A 169 5.00 -16.18 4.33
C ALA A 169 5.97 -15.73 3.23
N THR A 170 7.09 -15.08 3.59
CA THR A 170 8.13 -14.70 2.63
C THR A 170 8.88 -15.91 2.07
N ARG A 171 9.17 -16.92 2.89
CA ARG A 171 9.77 -18.20 2.45
C ARG A 171 8.83 -19.00 1.54
N GLU A 172 7.55 -19.07 1.88
CA GLU A 172 6.53 -19.75 1.07
C GLU A 172 6.34 -19.05 -0.28
N ALA A 173 6.28 -17.71 -0.30
CA ALA A 173 6.21 -16.94 -1.54
C ALA A 173 7.48 -17.06 -2.41
N ALA A 174 8.65 -17.30 -1.80
CA ALA A 174 9.88 -17.59 -2.55
C ALA A 174 9.87 -19.02 -3.12
N ALA A 175 9.41 -20.01 -2.35
CA ALA A 175 9.27 -21.39 -2.80
C ALA A 175 8.23 -21.53 -3.93
N GLU A 176 7.10 -20.82 -3.85
CA GLU A 176 6.12 -20.80 -4.94
C GLU A 176 6.70 -20.22 -6.23
N ARG A 177 7.51 -19.16 -6.15
CA ARG A 177 8.18 -18.58 -7.31
C ARG A 177 9.14 -19.57 -7.95
N GLN A 178 9.93 -20.28 -7.15
CA GLN A 178 10.82 -21.35 -7.63
C GLN A 178 10.04 -22.50 -8.27
N LEU A 179 8.93 -22.94 -7.68
CA LEU A 179 8.06 -23.97 -8.25
C LEU A 179 7.42 -23.54 -9.57
N ARG A 180 6.99 -22.27 -9.71
CA ARG A 180 6.45 -21.74 -10.97
C ARG A 180 7.52 -21.72 -12.06
N GLU A 181 8.74 -21.32 -11.73
CA GLU A 181 9.88 -21.36 -12.67
C GLU A 181 10.21 -22.80 -13.11
N ILE A 182 10.23 -23.76 -12.18
CA ILE A 182 10.46 -25.18 -12.50
C ILE A 182 9.33 -25.73 -13.37
N LYS A 183 8.06 -25.48 -13.03
CA LYS A 183 6.90 -25.88 -13.85
C LYS A 183 6.94 -25.28 -15.25
N LYS A 184 7.40 -24.03 -15.39
CA LYS A 184 7.56 -23.37 -16.68
C LYS A 184 8.68 -23.98 -17.52
N ARG A 185 9.76 -24.46 -16.89
CA ARG A 185 10.83 -25.21 -17.55
C ARG A 185 10.36 -26.60 -17.99
N MET A 186 9.65 -27.33 -17.13
CA MET A 186 9.13 -28.67 -17.45
C MET A 186 8.02 -28.69 -18.52
N LYS A 187 7.27 -27.60 -18.70
CA LYS A 187 6.24 -27.48 -19.75
C LYS A 187 6.81 -27.00 -21.11
N LYS A 188 8.12 -26.73 -21.16
CA LYS A 188 8.83 -26.26 -22.36
C LYS A 188 9.70 -27.34 -23.02
N GLU A 189 9.71 -28.55 -22.46
CA GLU A 189 10.19 -29.79 -23.07
C GLU A 189 8.97 -30.64 -23.49
#